data_AF-A0A838A8F3-F1
#
_entry.id   AF-A0A838A8F3-F1
#
_cell.length_a   1.000
_cell.length_b   1.000
_cell.length_c   1.000
_cell.angle_alpha   90.00
_cell.angle_beta   90.00
_cell.angle_gamma   90.00
#
_symmetry.space_group_name_H-M   'P 1'
#
loop_
_entity.id
_entity.type
_entity.pdbx_description
1 polymer ?
#
loop_
_entity_poly.entity_id
_entity_poly.type
_entity_poly.pdbx_seq_one_letter_code
_entity_poly.pdbx_strand_id
1 'polypeptide(L)'
;MGGNAQFPEDAEPVPQGLAAIDPCSLIPEDWLYSFELEEGKYNEADERVRAPHGCDWRPSGDQIGGRGVSVRVAGDMAPAKYDADIDSHSEIRIGGLDWRVSDNSELLEGHCFLIHIVDDESFVSVSSMNLSDETKACDKAEEVAPVIAAQLPGGDPAPEPPQVEESPVTDVDACELLAHDDAEEEGLQAPGEETDSDLYHRGCEWLPSEDSSELQAVVIMIDIERSIERRFDAEPDDTFEVADRSWKIFDSPSEGEGFCYVGTDTSPRSYVAIFSSNHADPDSGCDQATDLAPLVTGNLPAS
;
A
#
# COMPACT_ATOMS: atom_id res chain seq x y z
N MET A 1 37.00 -30.41 43.95
CA MET A 1 36.99 -30.42 42.48
C MET A 1 36.29 -29.14 42.05
N GLY A 2 37.06 -28.07 41.79
CA GLY A 2 36.52 -26.80 41.28
C GLY A 2 36.99 -26.68 39.84
N GLY A 3 36.07 -26.87 38.89
CA GLY A 3 36.34 -26.62 37.49
C GLY A 3 36.09 -25.15 37.20
N ASN A 4 37.13 -24.41 36.83
CA ASN A 4 36.98 -23.09 36.24
C ASN A 4 36.53 -23.28 34.80
N ALA A 5 35.29 -22.94 34.50
CA ALA A 5 34.86 -22.76 33.12
C ALA A 5 35.52 -21.46 32.61
N GLN A 6 36.46 -21.60 31.67
CA GLN A 6 36.97 -20.49 30.89
C GLN A 6 35.97 -20.24 29.75
N PHE A 7 35.40 -19.04 29.69
CA PHE A 7 34.68 -18.58 28.51
C PHE A 7 35.69 -18.36 27.36
N PRO A 8 35.37 -18.75 26.12
CA PRO A 8 36.24 -18.49 24.97
C PRO A 8 36.44 -16.98 24.80
N GLU A 9 37.69 -16.56 24.54
CA GLU A 9 38.11 -15.16 24.40
C GLU A 9 37.56 -14.46 23.14
N ASP A 10 36.84 -15.19 22.28
CA ASP A 10 36.27 -14.71 21.01
C ASP A 10 34.73 -14.80 20.95
N ALA A 11 34.05 -14.84 22.10
CA ALA A 11 32.58 -14.72 22.10
C ALA A 11 32.20 -13.26 21.81
N GLU A 12 31.59 -13.02 20.65
CA GLU A 12 30.98 -11.73 20.34
C GLU A 12 29.98 -11.36 21.45
N PRO A 13 30.02 -10.12 21.96
CA PRO A 13 29.10 -9.71 23.01
C PRO A 13 27.67 -9.87 22.53
N VAL A 14 26.84 -10.56 23.32
CA VAL A 14 25.41 -10.69 23.04
C VAL A 14 24.80 -9.28 23.05
N PRO A 15 24.14 -8.85 21.96
CA PRO A 15 23.49 -7.54 21.92
C PRO A 15 22.50 -7.38 23.08
N GLN A 16 22.46 -6.19 23.67
CA GLN A 16 21.52 -5.83 24.74
C GLN A 16 20.81 -4.53 24.39
N GLY A 17 19.65 -4.29 25.02
CA GLY A 17 18.86 -3.08 24.76
C GLY A 17 18.38 -3.02 23.32
N LEU A 18 18.38 -1.82 22.72
CA LEU A 18 17.94 -1.62 21.34
C LEU A 18 18.75 -2.44 20.32
N ALA A 19 20.03 -2.71 20.57
CA ALA A 19 20.87 -3.49 19.64
C ALA A 19 20.42 -4.96 19.49
N ALA A 20 19.57 -5.46 20.40
CA ALA A 20 19.00 -6.81 20.34
C ALA A 20 17.65 -6.88 19.61
N ILE A 21 17.05 -5.74 19.26
CA ILE A 21 15.77 -5.68 18.56
C ILE A 21 16.00 -6.05 17.09
N ASP A 22 15.18 -6.96 16.57
CA ASP A 22 15.06 -7.15 15.12
C ASP A 22 14.22 -6.02 14.53
N PRO A 23 14.79 -5.11 13.71
CA PRO A 23 14.04 -3.99 13.16
C PRO A 23 12.85 -4.43 12.31
N CYS A 24 12.91 -5.58 11.64
CA CYS A 24 11.80 -6.06 10.81
C CYS A 24 10.61 -6.56 11.62
N SER A 25 10.83 -6.87 12.91
CA SER A 25 9.75 -7.25 13.84
C SER A 25 9.01 -6.06 14.44
N LEU A 26 9.48 -4.83 14.21
CA LEU A 26 8.87 -3.61 14.76
C LEU A 26 7.52 -3.27 14.13
N ILE A 27 7.26 -3.75 12.91
CA ILE A 27 5.94 -3.72 12.29
C ILE A 27 5.49 -5.18 12.14
N PRO A 28 4.56 -5.65 12.98
CA PRO A 28 4.05 -7.01 12.89
C PRO A 28 3.35 -7.29 11.55
N GLU A 29 3.33 -8.55 11.12
CA GLU A 29 2.79 -8.96 9.80
C GLU A 29 1.32 -8.55 9.59
N ASP A 30 0.49 -8.61 10.63
CA ASP A 30 -0.92 -8.20 10.60
C ASP A 30 -1.10 -6.69 10.35
N TRP A 31 -0.06 -5.89 10.58
CA TRP A 31 -0.05 -4.46 10.29
C TRP A 31 0.46 -4.10 8.90
N LEU A 32 1.31 -4.94 8.28
CA LEU A 32 1.90 -4.64 6.97
C LEU A 32 0.81 -4.39 5.92
N TYR A 33 -0.18 -5.28 5.88
CA TYR A 33 -1.33 -5.13 5.00
C TYR A 33 -2.10 -3.83 5.30
N SER A 34 -2.30 -3.45 6.56
CA SER A 34 -2.99 -2.21 6.94
C SER A 34 -2.25 -0.95 6.50
N PHE A 35 -0.92 -0.99 6.52
CA PHE A 35 -0.06 0.10 6.09
C PHE A 35 0.27 0.10 4.60
N GLU A 36 -0.22 -0.88 3.84
CA GLU A 36 0.08 -1.07 2.42
C GLU A 36 1.58 -1.29 2.19
N LEU A 37 2.18 -2.13 3.02
CA LEU A 37 3.59 -2.44 2.99
C LEU A 37 3.81 -3.92 2.64
N GLU A 38 4.80 -4.19 1.79
CA GLU A 38 5.32 -5.54 1.55
C GLU A 38 6.08 -6.08 2.77
N GLU A 39 6.53 -7.34 2.71
CA GLU A 39 7.43 -7.90 3.72
C GLU A 39 8.70 -7.06 3.86
N GLY A 40 9.09 -6.79 5.11
CA GLY A 40 10.25 -5.97 5.43
C GLY A 40 11.56 -6.65 5.04
N LYS A 41 12.46 -5.88 4.43
CA LYS A 41 13.81 -6.33 4.10
C LYS A 41 14.82 -5.82 5.11
N TYR A 42 15.46 -6.75 5.83
CA TYR A 42 16.54 -6.42 6.76
C TYR A 42 17.75 -5.81 6.04
N ASN A 43 18.35 -4.80 6.68
CA ASN A 43 19.60 -4.18 6.27
C ASN A 43 20.62 -4.23 7.40
N GLU A 44 21.81 -4.75 7.10
CA GLU A 44 22.95 -4.70 8.00
C GLU A 44 23.42 -3.25 8.22
N ALA A 45 24.04 -3.00 9.37
CA ALA A 45 24.66 -1.71 9.66
C ALA A 45 25.81 -1.41 8.67
N ASP A 46 25.94 -0.17 8.22
CA ASP A 46 27.05 0.29 7.40
C ASP A 46 27.71 1.52 8.02
N GLU A 47 28.82 1.28 8.72
CA GLU A 47 29.61 2.32 9.38
C GLU A 47 30.13 3.40 8.42
N ARG A 48 30.34 3.06 7.13
CA ARG A 48 30.92 3.99 6.14
C ARG A 48 29.97 5.15 5.85
N VAL A 49 28.67 4.89 5.90
CA VAL A 49 27.60 5.88 5.72
C VAL A 49 26.88 6.20 7.03
N ARG A 50 27.38 5.68 8.16
CA ARG A 50 26.79 5.86 9.50
C ARG A 50 25.33 5.41 9.55
N ALA A 51 24.98 4.37 8.80
CA ALA A 51 23.67 3.77 8.83
C ALA A 51 23.65 2.66 9.90
N PRO A 52 22.80 2.76 10.94
CA PRO A 52 22.53 1.63 11.83
C PRO A 52 21.86 0.49 11.05
N HIS A 53 21.78 -0.69 11.66
CA HIS A 53 20.96 -1.76 11.07
C HIS A 53 19.49 -1.34 11.02
N GLY A 54 18.72 -1.98 10.15
CA GLY A 54 17.34 -1.56 9.93
C GLY A 54 16.51 -2.54 9.15
N CYS A 55 15.30 -2.09 8.83
CA CYS A 55 14.40 -2.77 7.93
C CYS A 55 13.77 -1.76 6.98
N ASP A 56 13.61 -2.14 5.72
CA ASP A 56 12.93 -1.35 4.71
C ASP A 56 11.68 -2.10 4.24
N TRP A 57 10.53 -1.43 4.32
CA TRP A 57 9.26 -1.88 3.77
C TRP A 57 8.92 -1.05 2.55
N ARG A 58 8.68 -1.73 1.44
CA ARG A 58 8.23 -1.09 0.20
C ARG A 58 6.71 -0.96 0.23
N PRO A 59 6.14 0.04 -0.46
CA PRO A 59 4.71 0.04 -0.75
C PRO A 59 4.31 -1.25 -1.45
N SER A 60 3.15 -1.81 -1.12
CA SER A 60 2.58 -2.94 -1.85
C SER A 60 2.13 -2.52 -3.25
N GLY A 61 2.37 -3.39 -4.24
CA GLY A 61 1.98 -3.17 -5.63
C GLY A 61 2.95 -2.29 -6.43
N ASP A 62 2.58 -1.94 -7.67
CA ASP A 62 3.44 -1.23 -8.62
C ASP A 62 3.55 0.29 -8.38
N GLN A 63 3.44 0.76 -7.13
CA GLN A 63 3.54 2.17 -6.80
C GLN A 63 4.99 2.67 -6.94
N ILE A 64 5.37 3.06 -8.16
CA ILE A 64 6.65 3.69 -8.46
C ILE A 64 6.71 5.05 -7.75
N GLY A 65 7.56 5.15 -6.72
CA GLY A 65 7.69 6.37 -5.90
C GLY A 65 6.76 6.42 -4.69
N GLY A 66 6.06 5.33 -4.37
CA GLY A 66 5.16 5.25 -3.23
C GLY A 66 5.85 5.41 -1.88
N ARG A 67 5.03 5.64 -0.85
CA ARG A 67 5.44 5.98 0.52
C ARG A 67 5.96 4.76 1.29
N GLY A 68 7.17 4.30 0.98
CA GLY A 68 7.83 3.25 1.74
C GLY A 68 8.16 3.70 3.17
N VAL A 69 8.44 2.73 4.03
CA VAL A 69 8.91 2.97 5.41
C VAL A 69 10.28 2.35 5.59
N SER A 70 11.17 3.07 6.24
CA SER A 70 12.49 2.55 6.64
C SER A 70 12.69 2.82 8.12
N VAL A 71 12.98 1.76 8.89
CA VAL A 71 13.33 1.87 10.29
C VAL A 71 14.81 1.58 10.48
N ARG A 72 15.48 2.38 11.31
CA ARG A 72 16.87 2.19 11.74
C ARG A 72 16.90 2.13 13.26
N VAL A 73 17.65 1.17 13.79
CA VAL A 73 17.80 0.96 15.22
C VAL A 73 19.28 1.02 15.56
N ALA A 74 19.63 1.86 16.53
CA ALA A 74 20.99 1.97 17.05
C ALA A 74 20.99 1.75 18.56
N GLY A 75 21.89 0.89 19.03
CA GLY A 75 22.14 0.67 20.47
C GLY A 75 23.52 1.14 20.95
N ASP A 76 24.35 1.64 20.05
CA ASP A 76 25.75 2.01 20.27
C ASP A 76 26.19 3.21 19.40
N MET A 77 25.24 4.07 19.03
CA MET A 77 25.47 5.26 18.22
C MET A 77 24.72 6.46 18.81
N ALA A 78 25.49 7.49 19.19
CA ALA A 78 24.91 8.77 19.59
C ALA A 78 24.01 9.36 18.48
N PRO A 79 22.80 9.85 18.78
CA PRO A 79 21.88 10.44 17.79
C PRO A 79 22.54 11.53 16.94
N ALA A 80 23.36 12.39 17.57
CA ALA A 80 24.09 13.47 16.90
C ALA A 80 25.11 12.99 15.83
N LYS A 81 25.51 11.71 15.87
CA LYS A 81 26.39 11.10 14.85
C LYS A 81 25.60 10.70 13.60
N TYR A 82 24.32 10.36 13.77
CA TYR A 82 23.38 10.03 12.71
C TYR A 82 22.81 11.30 12.08
N ASP A 83 22.34 12.22 12.92
CA ASP A 83 21.79 13.52 12.52
C ASP A 83 22.40 14.62 13.37
N ALA A 84 23.22 15.48 12.75
CA ALA A 84 23.95 16.52 13.46
C ALA A 84 23.04 17.65 13.98
N ASP A 85 21.85 17.82 13.42
CA ASP A 85 20.92 18.90 13.73
C ASP A 85 19.74 18.44 14.61
N ILE A 86 19.84 17.23 15.18
CA ILE A 86 18.81 16.56 15.98
C ILE A 86 18.17 17.43 17.08
N ASP A 87 18.95 18.30 17.72
CA ASP A 87 18.50 19.18 18.80
C ASP A 87 17.64 20.37 18.31
N SER A 88 17.68 20.67 17.01
CA SER A 88 16.92 21.75 16.39
C SER A 88 15.56 21.31 15.87
N HIS A 89 15.34 19.99 15.77
CA HIS A 89 14.10 19.40 15.28
C HIS A 89 12.94 19.64 16.24
N SER A 90 11.75 19.78 15.64
CA SER A 90 10.52 19.86 16.42
C SER A 90 10.21 18.54 17.12
N GLU A 91 9.36 18.57 18.13
CA GLU A 91 8.95 17.38 18.89
C GLU A 91 7.46 17.10 18.71
N ILE A 92 7.14 15.83 18.51
CA ILE A 92 5.77 15.30 18.52
C ILE A 92 5.69 14.09 19.44
N ARG A 93 4.53 13.88 20.07
CA ARG A 93 4.29 12.72 20.94
C ARG A 93 3.38 11.72 20.25
N ILE A 94 3.87 10.51 20.00
CA ILE A 94 3.16 9.43 19.30
C ILE A 94 3.42 8.10 20.01
N GLY A 95 2.36 7.32 20.28
CA GLY A 95 2.48 6.00 20.92
C GLY A 95 3.17 6.02 22.28
N GLY A 96 2.98 7.09 23.06
CA GLY A 96 3.61 7.24 24.38
C GLY A 96 5.07 7.71 24.37
N LEU A 97 5.67 7.88 23.19
CA LEU A 97 7.06 8.31 23.01
C LEU A 97 7.15 9.72 22.43
N ASP A 98 8.21 10.44 22.79
CA ASP A 98 8.55 11.73 22.19
C ASP A 98 9.50 11.50 21.02
N TRP A 99 9.11 12.03 19.84
CA TRP A 99 9.82 11.88 18.58
C TRP A 99 10.30 13.25 18.10
N ARG A 100 11.57 13.32 17.69
CA ARG A 100 12.12 14.44 16.95
C ARG A 100 11.68 14.33 15.50
N VAL A 101 11.09 15.37 14.95
CA VAL A 101 10.62 15.41 13.56
C VAL A 101 11.62 16.22 12.73
N SER A 102 12.29 15.53 11.82
CA SER A 102 13.06 16.15 10.74
C SER A 102 12.26 16.04 9.46
N ASP A 103 11.54 17.12 9.13
CA ASP A 103 10.82 17.27 7.87
C ASP A 103 11.60 18.18 6.92
N ASN A 104 11.59 17.84 5.63
CA ASN A 104 11.88 18.76 4.54
C ASN A 104 13.17 19.61 4.69
N SER A 105 14.28 18.96 5.08
CA SER A 105 15.59 19.62 5.01
C SER A 105 15.88 20.01 3.55
N GLU A 106 16.53 21.17 3.31
CA GLU A 106 16.87 21.68 1.96
C GLU A 106 17.66 20.67 1.08
N LEU A 107 18.15 19.57 1.66
CA LEU A 107 18.92 18.52 1.00
C LEU A 107 18.14 17.23 0.72
N LEU A 108 16.95 17.06 1.32
CA LEU A 108 16.13 15.84 1.28
C LEU A 108 14.64 16.21 1.17
N GLU A 109 14.31 17.04 0.17
CA GLU A 109 12.92 17.39 -0.17
C GLU A 109 12.07 16.12 -0.31
N GLY A 110 10.90 16.11 0.33
CA GLY A 110 9.98 14.97 0.31
C GLY A 110 10.37 13.80 1.23
N HIS A 111 11.38 13.95 2.08
CA HIS A 111 11.68 12.98 3.15
C HIS A 111 11.22 13.47 4.52
N CYS A 112 10.83 12.51 5.36
CA CYS A 112 10.58 12.73 6.77
C CYS A 112 11.29 11.68 7.62
N PHE A 113 11.82 12.12 8.76
CA PHE A 113 12.40 11.27 9.79
C PHE A 113 11.77 11.58 11.14
N LEU A 114 11.28 10.54 11.81
CA LEU A 114 10.88 10.55 13.21
C LEU A 114 11.97 9.84 14.02
N ILE A 115 12.62 10.54 14.93
CA ILE A 115 13.73 9.99 15.72
C ILE A 115 13.34 9.98 17.20
N HIS A 116 13.22 8.78 17.77
CA HIS A 116 13.05 8.60 19.20
C HIS A 116 14.41 8.30 19.85
N ILE A 117 14.84 9.16 20.76
CA ILE A 117 16.08 9.00 21.52
C ILE A 117 15.75 8.23 22.80
N VAL A 118 16.42 7.10 22.99
CA VAL A 118 16.27 6.27 24.21
C VAL A 118 17.28 6.70 25.28
N ASP A 119 18.53 6.89 24.87
CA ASP A 119 19.60 7.48 25.70
C ASP A 119 20.68 8.13 24.82
N ASP A 120 21.80 8.53 25.45
CA ASP A 120 22.90 9.26 24.79
C ASP A 120 23.57 8.46 23.65
N GLU A 121 23.40 7.14 23.59
CA GLU A 121 24.02 6.25 22.60
C GLU A 121 23.02 5.36 21.85
N SER A 122 21.72 5.58 22.03
CA SER A 122 20.71 4.72 21.41
C SER A 122 19.46 5.47 20.96
N PHE A 123 18.97 5.09 19.78
CA PHE A 123 17.81 5.71 19.15
C PHE A 123 17.14 4.76 18.15
N VAL A 124 15.90 5.09 17.83
CA VAL A 124 15.15 4.52 16.70
C VAL A 124 14.76 5.64 15.77
N SER A 125 15.02 5.46 14.49
CA SER A 125 14.60 6.38 13.42
C SER A 125 13.59 5.69 12.52
N VAL A 126 12.45 6.31 12.30
CA VAL A 126 11.42 5.89 11.34
C VAL A 126 11.42 6.93 10.22
N SER A 127 11.52 6.47 8.98
CA SER A 127 11.60 7.35 7.83
C SER A 127 10.56 6.97 6.78
N SER A 128 9.99 7.99 6.15
CA SER A 128 9.11 7.85 4.99
C SER A 128 9.45 8.92 3.95
N MET A 129 8.93 8.76 2.74
CA MET A 129 9.07 9.74 1.69
C MET A 129 7.79 9.90 0.88
N ASN A 130 7.59 11.10 0.35
CA ASN A 130 6.58 11.40 -0.64
C ASN A 130 7.11 12.48 -1.59
N LEU A 131 7.52 12.05 -2.79
CA LEU A 131 8.11 12.94 -3.80
C LEU A 131 7.06 13.69 -4.63
N SER A 132 5.81 13.21 -4.62
CA SER A 132 4.70 13.83 -5.37
C SER A 132 4.05 14.96 -4.58
N ASP A 133 4.04 14.84 -3.25
CA ASP A 133 3.51 15.85 -2.33
C ASP A 133 4.35 15.87 -1.04
N GLU A 134 5.34 16.75 -1.00
CA GLU A 134 6.28 16.88 0.12
C GLU A 134 5.58 17.21 1.44
N THR A 135 4.41 17.87 1.39
CA THR A 135 3.63 18.20 2.59
C THR A 135 3.10 16.96 3.31
N LYS A 136 3.11 15.81 2.62
CA LYS A 136 2.68 14.49 3.10
C LYS A 136 3.86 13.54 3.33
N ALA A 137 5.10 14.05 3.38
CA ALA A 137 6.29 13.23 3.56
C ALA A 137 6.27 12.46 4.90
N CYS A 138 5.68 13.04 5.96
CA CYS A 138 5.62 12.44 7.29
C CYS A 138 4.42 11.50 7.52
N ASP A 139 3.36 11.61 6.72
CA ASP A 139 2.09 10.90 6.95
C ASP A 139 2.31 9.40 7.28
N LYS A 140 3.12 8.72 6.46
CA LYS A 140 3.34 7.29 6.59
C LYS A 140 4.22 6.96 7.82
N ALA A 141 5.26 7.73 8.11
CA ALA A 141 6.05 7.54 9.32
C ALA A 141 5.22 7.76 10.59
N GLU A 142 4.36 8.79 10.60
CA GLU A 142 3.44 9.06 11.70
C GLU A 142 2.36 7.97 11.86
N GLU A 143 1.88 7.41 10.74
CA GLU A 143 0.91 6.32 10.71
C GLU A 143 1.46 5.04 11.37
N VAL A 144 2.72 4.67 11.08
CA VAL A 144 3.34 3.45 11.63
C VAL A 144 3.95 3.63 13.02
N ALA A 145 4.28 4.87 13.40
CA ALA A 145 4.96 5.18 14.66
C ALA A 145 4.27 4.62 15.92
N PRO A 146 2.92 4.62 16.08
CA PRO A 146 2.27 3.99 17.24
C PRO A 146 2.55 2.50 17.38
N VAL A 147 2.61 1.77 16.25
CA VAL A 147 2.87 0.33 16.23
C VAL A 147 4.32 0.02 16.58
N ILE A 148 5.24 0.81 16.00
CA ILE A 148 6.67 0.72 16.32
C ILE A 148 6.90 1.06 17.80
N ALA A 149 6.31 2.15 18.29
CA ALA A 149 6.46 2.60 19.67
C ALA A 149 6.08 1.51 20.67
N ALA A 150 5.03 0.73 20.41
CA ALA A 150 4.59 -0.37 21.26
C ALA A 150 5.62 -1.49 21.45
N GLN A 151 6.58 -1.61 20.53
CA GLN A 151 7.68 -2.57 20.62
C GLN A 151 8.92 -1.97 21.32
N LEU A 152 8.92 -0.67 21.62
CA LEU A 152 10.04 0.04 22.22
C LEU A 152 9.84 0.26 23.73
N PRO A 153 10.95 0.42 24.48
CA PRO A 153 10.87 0.73 25.90
C PRO A 153 10.10 2.03 26.18
N GLY A 154 9.07 1.96 27.01
CA GLY A 154 8.28 3.14 27.42
C GLY A 154 7.16 3.52 26.45
N GLY A 155 6.98 2.79 25.35
CA GLY A 155 5.84 2.98 24.46
C GLY A 155 4.52 2.49 25.05
N ASP A 156 3.44 3.11 24.59
CA ASP A 156 2.09 2.65 24.88
C ASP A 156 1.80 1.34 24.13
N PRO A 157 0.87 0.50 24.61
CA PRO A 157 0.43 -0.68 23.86
C PRO A 157 -0.02 -0.30 22.45
N ALA A 158 0.27 -1.18 21.48
CA ALA A 158 -0.15 -0.96 20.11
C ALA A 158 -1.68 -0.77 20.06
N PRO A 159 -2.18 0.11 19.18
CA PRO A 159 -3.60 0.11 18.87
C PRO A 159 -4.07 -1.30 18.45
N GLU A 160 -5.37 -1.56 18.50
CA GLU A 160 -5.86 -2.80 17.88
C GLU A 160 -5.59 -2.71 16.36
N PRO A 161 -5.03 -3.77 15.75
CA PRO A 161 -4.87 -3.81 14.30
C PRO A 161 -6.22 -3.55 13.63
N PRO A 162 -6.26 -2.76 12.54
CA PRO A 162 -7.46 -2.62 11.74
C PRO A 162 -7.98 -4.01 11.43
N GLN A 163 -9.26 -4.25 11.74
CA GLN A 163 -9.85 -5.52 11.34
C GLN A 163 -9.82 -5.55 9.82
N VAL A 164 -9.14 -6.55 9.28
CA VAL A 164 -9.25 -6.89 7.87
C VAL A 164 -10.65 -7.45 7.70
N GLU A 165 -11.60 -6.58 7.36
CA GLU A 165 -12.91 -7.04 6.94
C GLU A 165 -12.72 -7.86 5.67
N GLU A 166 -13.14 -9.13 5.72
CA GLU A 166 -13.12 -9.97 4.53
C GLU A 166 -13.93 -9.29 3.43
N SER A 167 -13.32 -9.14 2.26
CA SER A 167 -14.01 -8.52 1.14
C SER A 167 -15.29 -9.29 0.82
N PRO A 168 -16.44 -8.61 0.62
CA PRO A 168 -17.68 -9.28 0.24
C PRO A 168 -17.56 -9.97 -1.13
N VAL A 169 -16.56 -9.60 -1.93
CA VAL A 169 -16.30 -10.19 -3.26
C VAL A 169 -15.19 -11.26 -3.24
N THR A 170 -14.74 -11.71 -2.06
CA THR A 170 -13.71 -12.76 -1.93
C THR A 170 -14.09 -14.05 -2.68
N ASP A 171 -15.35 -14.46 -2.62
CA ASP A 171 -15.84 -15.70 -3.26
C ASP A 171 -16.61 -15.46 -4.56
N VAL A 172 -16.60 -14.23 -5.08
CA VAL A 172 -17.31 -13.87 -6.31
C VAL A 172 -16.50 -14.27 -7.53
N ASP A 173 -17.16 -14.92 -8.48
CA ASP A 173 -16.63 -15.22 -9.81
C ASP A 173 -16.89 -14.03 -10.74
N ALA A 174 -15.84 -13.48 -11.35
CA ALA A 174 -15.96 -12.35 -12.25
C ALA A 174 -16.81 -12.68 -13.49
N CYS A 175 -16.80 -13.93 -13.98
CA CYS A 175 -17.60 -14.34 -15.13
C CYS A 175 -19.10 -14.45 -14.82
N GLU A 176 -19.49 -14.50 -13.55
CA GLU A 176 -20.90 -14.49 -13.14
C GLU A 176 -21.44 -13.06 -12.92
N LEU A 177 -20.57 -12.04 -12.94
CA LEU A 177 -20.98 -10.64 -12.72
C LEU A 177 -21.76 -10.04 -13.88
N LEU A 178 -21.58 -10.55 -15.09
CA LEU A 178 -22.38 -10.20 -16.26
C LEU A 178 -23.09 -11.46 -16.75
N ALA A 179 -24.42 -11.48 -16.60
CA ALA A 179 -25.21 -12.63 -17.03
C ALA A 179 -25.12 -12.81 -18.54
N HIS A 180 -25.26 -14.05 -19.02
CA HIS A 180 -25.13 -14.34 -20.45
C HIS A 180 -26.15 -13.57 -21.31
N ASP A 181 -27.41 -13.54 -20.88
CA ASP A 181 -28.48 -12.84 -21.61
C ASP A 181 -28.17 -11.32 -21.67
N ASP A 182 -27.68 -10.75 -20.57
CA ASP A 182 -27.28 -9.33 -20.49
C ASP A 182 -26.08 -9.05 -21.42
N ALA A 183 -25.07 -9.92 -21.45
CA ALA A 183 -23.92 -9.79 -22.35
C ALA A 183 -24.34 -9.84 -23.82
N GLU A 184 -25.21 -10.77 -24.20
CA GLU A 184 -25.73 -10.89 -25.56
C GLU A 184 -26.57 -9.66 -25.97
N GLU A 185 -27.39 -9.12 -25.05
CA GLU A 185 -28.17 -7.90 -25.28
C GLU A 185 -27.28 -6.67 -25.52
N GLU A 186 -26.10 -6.63 -24.89
CA GLU A 186 -25.07 -5.60 -25.05
C GLU A 186 -24.10 -5.87 -26.21
N GLY A 187 -24.39 -6.85 -27.06
CA GLY A 187 -23.62 -7.14 -28.26
C GLY A 187 -22.29 -7.85 -28.00
N LEU A 188 -22.13 -8.48 -26.83
CA LEU A 188 -20.96 -9.25 -26.44
C LEU A 188 -21.18 -10.76 -26.65
N GLN A 189 -20.08 -11.50 -26.80
CA GLN A 189 -20.10 -12.96 -26.85
C GLN A 189 -20.27 -13.52 -25.44
N ALA A 190 -21.19 -14.48 -25.27
CA ALA A 190 -21.37 -15.24 -24.03
C ALA A 190 -21.04 -16.74 -24.24
N PRO A 191 -20.50 -17.44 -23.23
CA PRO A 191 -20.03 -16.92 -21.94
C PRO A 191 -18.77 -16.06 -22.07
N GLY A 192 -18.49 -15.25 -21.06
CA GLY A 192 -17.15 -14.64 -20.91
C GLY A 192 -16.09 -15.71 -20.65
N GLU A 193 -14.83 -15.37 -20.91
CA GLU A 193 -13.68 -16.24 -20.68
C GLU A 193 -12.82 -15.70 -19.53
N GLU A 194 -12.45 -16.57 -18.58
CA GLU A 194 -11.52 -16.19 -17.51
C GLU A 194 -10.20 -15.68 -18.10
N THR A 195 -9.73 -14.55 -17.58
CA THR A 195 -8.42 -13.99 -17.92
C THR A 195 -7.55 -13.92 -16.68
N ASP A 196 -6.38 -14.53 -16.76
CA ASP A 196 -5.37 -14.53 -15.70
C ASP A 196 -4.14 -13.76 -16.21
N SER A 197 -4.35 -12.47 -16.42
CA SER A 197 -3.28 -11.55 -16.77
C SER A 197 -2.76 -10.87 -15.51
N ASP A 198 -1.46 -10.54 -15.47
CA ASP A 198 -0.85 -9.78 -14.36
C ASP A 198 -1.56 -8.42 -14.13
N LEU A 199 -2.28 -7.90 -15.13
CA LEU A 199 -3.04 -6.64 -15.06
C LEU A 199 -4.47 -6.83 -14.53
N TYR A 200 -5.03 -8.03 -14.68
CA TYR A 200 -6.44 -8.37 -14.46
C TYR A 200 -6.56 -9.61 -13.57
N HIS A 201 -5.99 -9.58 -12.37
CA HIS A 201 -6.19 -10.65 -11.40
C HIS A 201 -7.69 -10.87 -11.17
N ARG A 202 -8.12 -12.14 -11.27
CA ARG A 202 -9.54 -12.54 -11.18
C ARG A 202 -10.43 -11.79 -12.18
N GLY A 203 -10.03 -11.77 -13.44
CA GLY A 203 -10.77 -11.14 -14.52
C GLY A 203 -11.62 -12.13 -15.33
N CYS A 204 -12.66 -11.60 -15.97
CA CYS A 204 -13.37 -12.26 -17.04
C CYS A 204 -13.50 -11.31 -18.24
N GLU A 205 -13.25 -11.82 -19.45
CA GLU A 205 -13.25 -11.08 -20.69
C GLU A 205 -14.43 -11.48 -21.58
N TRP A 206 -15.09 -10.48 -22.16
CA TRP A 206 -16.14 -10.64 -23.15
C TRP A 206 -15.70 -9.97 -24.45
N LEU A 207 -15.65 -10.75 -25.54
CA LEU A 207 -15.35 -10.23 -26.86
C LEU A 207 -16.61 -9.68 -27.54
N PRO A 208 -16.49 -8.71 -28.45
CA PRO A 208 -17.60 -8.27 -29.30
C PRO A 208 -18.20 -9.40 -30.12
N SER A 209 -19.52 -9.41 -30.28
CA SER A 209 -20.19 -10.29 -31.23
C SER A 209 -19.85 -9.93 -32.69
N GLU A 210 -20.06 -10.86 -33.63
CA GLU A 210 -19.80 -10.59 -35.06
C GLU A 210 -20.62 -9.41 -35.61
N ASP A 211 -21.82 -9.18 -35.05
CA ASP A 211 -22.74 -8.11 -35.44
C ASP A 211 -22.43 -6.76 -34.76
N SER A 212 -21.51 -6.75 -33.81
CA SER A 212 -21.11 -5.57 -33.01
C SER A 212 -19.60 -5.30 -33.10
N SER A 213 -19.03 -5.48 -34.30
CA SER A 213 -17.58 -5.39 -34.55
C SER A 213 -16.94 -4.04 -34.22
N GLU A 214 -17.74 -3.00 -34.03
CA GLU A 214 -17.32 -1.68 -33.55
C GLU A 214 -17.01 -1.63 -32.04
N LEU A 215 -17.57 -2.55 -31.24
CA LEU A 215 -17.26 -2.67 -29.83
C LEU A 215 -15.84 -3.22 -29.63
N GLN A 216 -15.27 -3.00 -28.46
CA GLN A 216 -14.04 -3.65 -28.02
C GLN A 216 -14.34 -4.70 -26.96
N ALA A 217 -13.32 -5.50 -26.63
CA ALA A 217 -13.41 -6.42 -25.51
C ALA A 217 -13.67 -5.66 -24.21
N VAL A 218 -14.55 -6.22 -23.39
CA VAL A 218 -14.82 -5.74 -22.03
C VAL A 218 -14.20 -6.73 -21.06
N VAL A 219 -13.54 -6.22 -20.02
CA VAL A 219 -13.03 -7.06 -18.92
C VAL A 219 -13.65 -6.61 -17.61
N ILE A 220 -14.27 -7.54 -16.89
CA ILE A 220 -14.68 -7.31 -15.50
C ILE A 220 -13.62 -7.92 -14.60
N MET A 221 -13.12 -7.16 -13.64
CA MET A 221 -12.05 -7.56 -12.74
C MET A 221 -12.40 -7.32 -11.28
N ILE A 222 -11.90 -8.19 -10.40
CA ILE A 222 -12.10 -8.13 -8.96
C ILE A 222 -10.72 -8.06 -8.29
N ASP A 223 -10.49 -7.01 -7.50
CA ASP A 223 -9.32 -6.92 -6.63
C ASP A 223 -9.77 -6.91 -5.17
N ILE A 224 -9.10 -7.69 -4.32
CA ILE A 224 -9.42 -7.85 -2.90
C ILE A 224 -8.32 -7.32 -1.97
N GLU A 225 -7.30 -6.69 -2.54
CA GLU A 225 -6.11 -6.25 -1.81
C GLU A 225 -6.02 -4.73 -1.66
N ARG A 226 -6.68 -3.98 -2.56
CA ARG A 226 -6.68 -2.51 -2.62
C ARG A 226 -8.02 -1.92 -3.09
N SER A 227 -8.20 -0.62 -2.85
CA SER A 227 -9.31 0.17 -3.41
C SER A 227 -9.03 0.56 -4.86
N ILE A 228 -10.06 1.01 -5.58
CA ILE A 228 -9.91 1.39 -6.99
C ILE A 228 -9.02 2.63 -7.18
N GLU A 229 -9.12 3.63 -6.30
CA GLU A 229 -8.24 4.82 -6.35
C GLU A 229 -6.77 4.44 -6.15
N ARG A 230 -6.50 3.45 -5.29
CA ARG A 230 -5.14 2.92 -5.08
C ARG A 230 -4.61 2.17 -6.28
N ARG A 231 -5.47 1.53 -7.07
CA ARG A 231 -5.09 0.85 -8.32
C ARG A 231 -4.51 1.84 -9.34
N PHE A 232 -5.05 3.05 -9.39
CA PHE A 232 -4.69 4.09 -10.37
C PHE A 232 -3.76 5.16 -9.82
N ASP A 233 -3.57 5.23 -8.50
CA ASP A 233 -2.85 6.33 -7.81
C ASP A 233 -3.38 7.72 -8.26
N ALA A 234 -4.70 7.81 -8.42
CA ALA A 234 -5.38 8.97 -8.97
C ALA A 234 -6.76 9.17 -8.32
N GLU A 235 -7.22 10.42 -8.30
CA GLU A 235 -8.63 10.73 -8.04
C GLU A 235 -9.46 10.37 -9.30
N PRO A 236 -10.73 9.95 -9.14
CA PRO A 236 -11.57 9.65 -10.29
C PRO A 236 -11.89 10.92 -11.08
N ASP A 237 -11.99 10.78 -12.40
CA ASP A 237 -12.37 11.86 -13.31
C ASP A 237 -13.83 12.26 -13.14
N ASP A 238 -14.70 11.28 -12.85
CA ASP A 238 -16.11 11.49 -12.54
C ASP A 238 -16.67 10.37 -11.65
N THR A 239 -17.87 10.57 -11.11
CA THR A 239 -18.57 9.62 -10.25
C THR A 239 -20.07 9.58 -10.54
N PHE A 240 -20.68 8.41 -10.42
CA PHE A 240 -22.13 8.22 -10.57
C PHE A 240 -22.67 7.15 -9.63
N GLU A 241 -23.99 7.10 -9.44
CA GLU A 241 -24.64 6.19 -8.48
C GLU A 241 -25.50 5.14 -9.17
N VAL A 242 -25.36 3.88 -8.74
CA VAL A 242 -26.15 2.75 -9.21
C VAL A 242 -26.57 1.92 -8.00
N ALA A 243 -27.88 1.82 -7.73
CA ALA A 243 -28.43 1.03 -6.63
C ALA A 243 -27.71 1.23 -5.27
N ASP A 244 -27.51 2.49 -4.88
CA ASP A 244 -26.80 2.91 -3.65
C ASP A 244 -25.31 2.54 -3.61
N ARG A 245 -24.70 2.24 -4.77
CA ARG A 245 -23.25 2.09 -4.95
C ARG A 245 -22.70 3.26 -5.76
N SER A 246 -21.62 3.85 -5.25
CA SER A 246 -20.86 4.86 -5.96
C SER A 246 -19.88 4.19 -6.94
N TRP A 247 -20.01 4.54 -8.20
CA TRP A 247 -19.12 4.14 -9.28
C TRP A 247 -18.22 5.32 -9.66
N LYS A 248 -16.96 5.00 -9.91
CA LYS A 248 -15.87 5.95 -10.17
C LYS A 248 -15.34 5.69 -11.57
N ILE A 249 -15.17 6.76 -12.35
CA ILE A 249 -14.65 6.74 -13.71
C ILE A 249 -13.19 7.15 -13.68
N PHE A 250 -12.33 6.36 -14.31
CA PHE A 250 -10.91 6.62 -14.51
C PHE A 250 -10.61 6.51 -16.00
N ASP A 251 -10.49 7.65 -16.67
CA ASP A 251 -9.90 7.74 -18.01
C ASP A 251 -8.39 7.49 -17.85
N SER A 252 -7.86 6.50 -18.58
CA SER A 252 -6.49 6.01 -18.40
C SER A 252 -5.62 6.37 -19.61
N PRO A 253 -5.33 7.66 -19.86
CA PRO A 253 -4.53 8.07 -21.00
C PRO A 253 -3.07 7.59 -20.90
N SER A 254 -2.61 7.22 -19.70
CA SER A 254 -1.30 6.63 -19.47
C SER A 254 -1.16 5.21 -20.05
N GLU A 255 -2.27 4.46 -20.15
CA GLU A 255 -2.32 3.15 -20.81
C GLU A 255 -2.62 3.27 -22.31
N GLY A 256 -3.13 4.43 -22.74
CA GLY A 256 -3.32 4.83 -24.13
C GLY A 256 -4.64 5.56 -24.36
N GLU A 257 -4.74 6.29 -25.48
CA GLU A 257 -5.98 6.99 -25.82
C GLU A 257 -7.14 6.00 -26.01
N GLY A 258 -8.24 6.26 -25.29
CA GLY A 258 -9.48 5.51 -25.38
C GLY A 258 -9.57 4.31 -24.44
N PHE A 259 -8.68 4.15 -23.45
CA PHE A 259 -8.84 3.16 -22.37
C PHE A 259 -9.57 3.78 -21.18
N CYS A 260 -10.52 3.04 -20.61
CA CYS A 260 -11.27 3.49 -19.45
C CYS A 260 -11.54 2.37 -18.45
N TYR A 261 -11.57 2.74 -17.18
CA TYR A 261 -12.06 1.90 -16.09
C TYR A 261 -13.22 2.57 -15.39
N VAL A 262 -14.26 1.80 -15.14
CA VAL A 262 -15.41 2.21 -14.35
C VAL A 262 -15.55 1.20 -13.24
N GLY A 263 -15.44 1.60 -11.98
CA GLY A 263 -15.51 0.64 -10.89
C GLY A 263 -15.98 1.20 -9.57
N THR A 264 -16.28 0.28 -8.65
CA THR A 264 -16.88 0.56 -7.35
C THR A 264 -16.13 -0.16 -6.25
N ASP A 265 -15.85 0.55 -5.16
CA ASP A 265 -15.27 -0.04 -3.97
C ASP A 265 -16.34 -0.92 -3.28
N THR A 266 -15.97 -2.17 -2.99
CA THR A 266 -16.82 -3.13 -2.28
C THR A 266 -16.46 -3.24 -0.80
N SER A 267 -15.28 -2.74 -0.44
CA SER A 267 -14.81 -2.48 0.93
C SER A 267 -13.72 -1.39 0.85
N PRO A 268 -13.13 -0.94 1.98
CA PRO A 268 -11.96 -0.06 1.92
C PRO A 268 -10.75 -0.64 1.16
N ARG A 269 -10.80 -1.93 0.79
CA ARG A 269 -9.67 -2.73 0.30
C ARG A 269 -10.01 -3.64 -0.87
N SER A 270 -11.18 -3.48 -1.45
CA SER A 270 -11.57 -4.30 -2.58
C SER A 270 -12.46 -3.51 -3.50
N TYR A 271 -12.37 -3.81 -4.78
CA TYR A 271 -13.20 -3.18 -5.78
C TYR A 271 -13.59 -4.18 -6.87
N VAL A 272 -14.63 -3.82 -7.60
CA VAL A 272 -14.95 -4.41 -8.90
C VAL A 272 -14.85 -3.31 -9.94
N ALA A 273 -14.17 -3.58 -11.05
CA ALA A 273 -14.06 -2.64 -12.14
C ALA A 273 -14.42 -3.30 -13.47
N ILE A 274 -14.93 -2.48 -14.37
CA ILE A 274 -15.25 -2.79 -15.75
C ILE A 274 -14.25 -1.98 -16.58
N PHE A 275 -13.43 -2.68 -17.33
CA PHE A 275 -12.52 -2.12 -18.30
C PHE A 275 -13.16 -2.16 -19.68
N SER A 276 -13.11 -1.04 -20.38
CA SER A 276 -13.50 -0.92 -21.78
C SER A 276 -12.48 -0.09 -22.54
N SER A 277 -12.51 -0.21 -23.86
CA SER A 277 -11.74 0.67 -24.73
C SER A 277 -12.51 1.08 -25.99
N ASN A 278 -12.17 2.25 -26.53
CA ASN A 278 -12.65 2.69 -27.83
C ASN A 278 -11.57 3.48 -28.57
N HIS A 279 -10.72 2.79 -29.31
CA HIS A 279 -9.65 3.45 -30.07
C HIS A 279 -10.14 4.21 -31.31
N ALA A 280 -11.37 3.94 -31.76
CA ALA A 280 -11.97 4.64 -32.91
C ALA A 280 -12.53 6.00 -32.50
N ASP A 281 -13.05 6.10 -31.28
CA ASP A 281 -13.55 7.33 -30.65
C ASP A 281 -13.13 7.36 -29.17
N PRO A 282 -11.90 7.84 -28.87
CA PRO A 282 -11.35 7.83 -27.51
C PRO A 282 -12.21 8.54 -26.47
N ASP A 283 -12.93 9.59 -26.85
CA ASP A 283 -13.81 10.35 -25.96
C ASP A 283 -15.00 9.52 -25.46
N SER A 284 -15.31 8.41 -26.14
CA SER A 284 -16.39 7.48 -25.81
C SER A 284 -15.86 6.17 -25.18
N GLY A 285 -14.61 6.16 -24.71
CA GLY A 285 -13.95 4.96 -24.16
C GLY A 285 -14.63 4.40 -22.91
N CYS A 286 -15.30 5.25 -22.12
CA CYS A 286 -15.98 4.89 -20.88
C CYS A 286 -17.45 4.50 -21.04
N ASP A 287 -18.05 4.76 -22.20
CA ASP A 287 -19.50 4.63 -22.39
C ASP A 287 -19.96 3.19 -22.14
N GLN A 288 -19.30 2.22 -22.76
CA GLN A 288 -19.64 0.81 -22.61
C GLN A 288 -19.50 0.32 -21.17
N ALA A 289 -18.40 0.67 -20.48
CA ALA A 289 -18.23 0.28 -19.07
C ALA A 289 -19.27 0.95 -18.14
N THR A 290 -19.68 2.19 -18.44
CA THR A 290 -20.73 2.90 -17.71
C THR A 290 -22.10 2.25 -17.91
N ASP A 291 -22.42 1.84 -19.13
CA ASP A 291 -23.68 1.18 -19.47
C ASP A 291 -23.79 -0.22 -18.85
N LEU A 292 -22.65 -0.92 -18.66
CA LEU A 292 -22.59 -2.23 -18.01
C LEU A 292 -22.65 -2.16 -16.47
N ALA A 293 -22.30 -1.03 -15.85
CA ALA A 293 -22.26 -0.88 -14.40
C ALA A 293 -23.58 -1.25 -13.67
N PRO A 294 -24.77 -0.89 -14.18
CA PRO A 294 -26.06 -1.38 -13.66
C PRO A 294 -26.23 -2.90 -13.65
N LEU A 295 -25.79 -3.57 -14.72
CA LEU A 295 -25.92 -5.01 -14.88
C LEU A 295 -24.99 -5.73 -13.90
N VAL A 296 -23.73 -5.28 -13.83
CA VAL A 296 -22.74 -5.77 -12.86
C VAL A 296 -23.20 -5.54 -11.43
N THR A 297 -23.73 -4.34 -11.12
CA THR A 297 -24.26 -4.03 -9.79
C THR A 297 -25.36 -4.98 -9.36
N GLY A 298 -26.22 -5.42 -10.29
CA GLY A 298 -27.29 -6.38 -10.01
C GLY A 298 -26.81 -7.75 -9.51
N ASN A 299 -25.57 -8.12 -9.85
CA ASN A 299 -24.96 -9.41 -9.50
C ASN A 299 -23.93 -9.30 -8.35
N LEU A 300 -23.65 -8.09 -7.86
CA LEU A 300 -22.77 -7.92 -6.71
C LEU A 300 -23.49 -8.29 -5.39
N PRO A 301 -22.74 -8.78 -4.38
CA PRO A 301 -23.24 -8.88 -3.00
C PRO A 301 -23.81 -7.55 -2.52
N ALA A 302 -24.66 -7.53 -1.50
CA ALA A 302 -25.12 -6.26 -0.91
C ALA A 302 -23.97 -5.52 -0.21
N SER A 303 -23.99 -4.18 -0.25
CA SER A 303 -23.07 -3.31 0.51
C SER A 303 -23.33 -3.35 2.00
#